data_AF-A0A2N9FPB1-F1
#
_entry.id   AF-A0A2N9FPB1-F1
#
_cell.length_a   1.000
_cell.length_b   1.000
_cell.length_c   1.000
_cell.angle_alpha   90.00
_cell.angle_beta   90.00
_cell.angle_gamma   90.00
#
_symmetry.space_group_name_H-M   'P 1'
#
loop_
_entity.id
_entity.type
_entity.pdbx_description
1 polymer ?
#
loop_
_entity_poly.entity_id
_entity_poly.type
_entity_poly.pdbx_seq_one_letter_code
_entity_poly.pdbx_strand_id
1 'polypeptide(L)'
;MLKSIHPSPASTTSQTITPTSPPPHLAHEILKTFLFHQQAWEFSSQHTTIPTHKPWSPPPPGWHKINFDAAVRPNQVYLAAICRNHMGRITHAWLSADSHGDSLWAEAKAALFAVSSALASGLDSIIFEGDSLQVISSLQNSATSPHWSISNIINDINVLALSFSCISFSHVLRAANTLAHSFAAWAPFCSGLGAIPISSIPAHVVQADMVDGIGPLPPSFS
;
A
#
# COMPACT_ATOMS: atom_id res chain seq x y z
N MET A 1 37.14 60.32 -49.22
CA MET A 1 37.34 59.79 -47.85
C MET A 1 36.05 59.12 -47.41
N LEU A 2 35.95 57.80 -47.60
CA LEU A 2 34.81 56.97 -47.22
C LEU A 2 34.92 56.64 -45.72
N LYS A 3 33.88 56.97 -44.93
CA LYS A 3 33.79 56.57 -43.51
C LYS A 3 33.20 55.15 -43.43
N SER A 4 34.03 54.23 -42.93
CA SER A 4 33.67 52.84 -42.63
C SER A 4 32.67 52.77 -41.46
N ILE A 5 31.63 51.95 -41.62
CA ILE A 5 30.65 51.61 -40.58
C ILE A 5 31.14 50.30 -39.94
N HIS A 6 31.46 50.31 -38.66
CA HIS A 6 31.69 49.10 -37.86
C HIS A 6 30.39 48.66 -37.18
N PRO A 7 29.96 47.39 -37.28
CA PRO A 7 28.90 46.86 -36.45
C PRO A 7 29.46 46.41 -35.08
N SER A 8 28.78 46.80 -34.00
CA SER A 8 29.04 46.32 -32.64
C SER A 8 28.72 44.82 -32.52
N PRO A 9 29.49 44.02 -31.77
CA PRO A 9 29.18 42.62 -31.54
C PRO A 9 28.03 42.48 -30.51
N ALA A 10 27.05 41.66 -30.85
CA ALA A 10 26.00 41.24 -29.93
C ALA A 10 26.61 40.38 -28.80
N SER A 11 26.37 40.78 -27.55
CA SER A 11 26.73 40.01 -26.37
C SER A 11 25.74 38.85 -26.18
N THR A 12 26.10 37.67 -26.69
CA THR A 12 25.40 36.41 -26.36
C THR A 12 25.87 35.97 -24.97
N THR A 13 25.08 36.26 -23.94
CA THR A 13 25.29 35.72 -22.60
C THR A 13 24.86 34.25 -22.59
N SER A 14 25.82 33.32 -22.67
CA SER A 14 25.61 31.91 -22.37
C SER A 14 25.24 31.77 -20.88
N GLN A 15 23.98 31.52 -20.58
CA GLN A 15 23.56 31.11 -19.24
C GLN A 15 24.00 29.68 -19.02
N THR A 16 25.04 29.50 -18.20
CA THR A 16 25.41 28.21 -17.64
C THR A 16 24.30 27.78 -16.67
N ILE A 17 23.45 26.85 -17.10
CA ILE A 17 22.47 26.20 -16.22
C ILE A 17 23.28 25.32 -15.26
N THR A 18 23.51 25.81 -14.05
CA THR A 18 24.01 24.98 -12.96
C THR A 18 22.89 24.02 -12.55
N PRO A 19 23.15 22.72 -12.38
CA PRO A 19 22.14 21.79 -11.87
C PRO A 19 21.78 22.22 -10.46
N THR A 20 20.59 22.79 -10.30
CA THR A 20 20.03 23.14 -9.00
C THR A 20 19.89 21.87 -8.18
N SER A 21 20.54 21.81 -7.02
CA SER A 21 20.34 20.73 -6.05
C SER A 21 18.85 20.57 -5.75
N PRO A 22 18.32 19.34 -5.66
CA PRO A 22 16.91 19.13 -5.34
C PRO A 22 16.55 19.83 -4.02
N PRO A 23 15.32 20.37 -3.89
CA PRO A 23 14.88 21.01 -2.66
C PRO A 23 15.12 20.09 -1.45
N PRO A 24 15.53 20.61 -0.29
CA PRO A 24 15.89 19.80 0.86
C PRO A 24 14.79 18.84 1.32
N HIS A 25 13.52 19.19 1.11
CA HIS A 25 12.38 18.30 1.36
C HIS A 25 12.39 17.07 0.45
N LEU A 26 12.71 17.22 -0.85
CA LEU A 26 12.78 16.10 -1.78
C LEU A 26 13.95 15.18 -1.46
N ALA A 27 15.11 15.75 -1.11
CA ALA A 27 16.27 14.96 -0.67
C ALA A 27 15.97 14.16 0.61
N HIS A 28 15.23 14.75 1.55
CA HIS A 28 14.80 14.10 2.78
C HIS A 28 13.82 12.96 2.54
N GLU A 29 12.83 13.14 1.66
CA GLU A 29 11.87 12.08 1.31
C GLU A 29 12.51 10.94 0.51
N ILE A 30 13.45 11.24 -0.38
CA ILE A 30 14.26 10.22 -1.07
C ILE A 30 15.09 9.43 -0.04
N LEU A 31 15.73 10.11 0.91
CA LEU A 31 16.54 9.46 1.93
C LEU A 31 15.68 8.59 2.87
N LYS A 32 14.52 9.08 3.31
CA LYS A 32 13.56 8.30 4.10
C LYS A 32 13.14 7.05 3.34
N THR A 33 12.70 7.21 2.09
CA THR A 33 12.28 6.10 1.23
C THR A 33 13.40 5.08 1.05
N PHE A 34 14.63 5.56 0.81
CA PHE A 34 15.82 4.72 0.70
C PHE A 34 16.09 3.94 1.99
N LEU A 35 16.05 4.60 3.16
CA LEU A 35 16.28 3.95 4.45
C LEU A 35 15.21 2.93 4.80
N PHE A 36 13.93 3.21 4.49
CA PHE A 36 12.85 2.23 4.65
C PHE A 36 13.08 1.00 3.77
N HIS A 37 13.42 1.20 2.49
CA HIS A 37 13.75 0.09 1.59
C HIS A 37 15.01 -0.67 2.04
N GLN A 38 16.02 0.04 2.55
CA GLN A 38 17.25 -0.56 3.06
C GLN A 38 16.97 -1.42 4.29
N GLN A 39 16.19 -0.93 5.26
CA GLN A 39 15.80 -1.70 6.44
C GLN A 39 14.95 -2.93 6.06
N ALA A 40 14.03 -2.77 5.11
CA ALA A 40 13.26 -3.89 4.58
C ALA A 40 14.16 -4.94 3.91
N TRP A 41 15.16 -4.50 3.15
CA TRP A 41 16.14 -5.36 2.48
C TRP A 41 17.07 -6.09 3.47
N GLU A 42 17.61 -5.37 4.45
CA GLU A 42 18.48 -5.92 5.49
C GLU A 42 17.75 -6.95 6.35
N PHE A 43 16.47 -6.70 6.68
CA PHE A 43 15.64 -7.67 7.38
C PHE A 43 15.37 -8.91 6.53
N SER A 44 15.02 -8.72 5.24
CA SER A 44 14.84 -9.84 4.30
C SER A 44 16.10 -10.68 4.12
N SER A 45 17.28 -10.08 4.28
CA SER A 45 18.59 -10.74 4.12
C SER A 45 18.99 -11.60 5.32
N GLN A 46 18.37 -11.41 6.50
CA GLN A 46 18.63 -12.24 7.69
C GLN A 46 17.83 -13.55 7.69
N HIS A 47 16.82 -13.68 6.82
CA HIS A 47 16.00 -14.88 6.63
C HIS A 47 16.30 -15.52 5.26
N THR A 48 17.49 -16.11 5.10
CA THR A 48 17.90 -16.81 3.86
C THR A 48 17.19 -18.17 3.72
N THR A 49 15.92 -18.13 3.33
CA THR A 49 15.39 -19.09 2.35
C THR A 49 15.24 -18.29 1.06
N ILE A 50 15.73 -18.78 -0.08
CA ILE A 50 15.39 -18.21 -1.40
C ILE A 50 13.91 -17.85 -1.35
N PRO A 51 13.50 -16.57 -1.52
CA PRO A 51 12.09 -16.23 -1.50
C PRO A 51 11.50 -16.92 -2.73
N THR A 52 11.02 -18.14 -2.54
CA THR A 52 9.95 -18.66 -3.37
C THR A 52 8.85 -17.65 -3.17
N HIS A 53 8.67 -16.84 -4.19
CA HIS A 53 7.72 -15.75 -4.19
C HIS A 53 6.34 -16.38 -4.11
N LYS A 54 5.90 -16.69 -2.89
CA LYS A 54 4.71 -17.48 -2.68
C LYS A 54 3.54 -16.62 -3.17
N PRO A 55 2.87 -17.02 -4.27
CA PRO A 55 1.74 -16.25 -4.77
C PRO A 55 0.67 -16.23 -3.69
N TRP A 56 -0.18 -15.20 -3.76
CA TRP A 56 -1.32 -15.13 -2.86
C TRP A 56 -2.15 -16.42 -2.96
N SER A 57 -2.62 -16.93 -1.83
CA SER A 57 -3.47 -18.12 -1.78
C SER A 57 -4.77 -17.82 -1.01
N PRO A 58 -5.89 -18.42 -1.41
CA PRO A 58 -7.15 -18.25 -0.70
C PRO A 58 -7.08 -18.78 0.74
N PRO A 59 -7.93 -18.26 1.63
CA PRO A 59 -8.06 -18.78 2.99
C PRO A 59 -8.76 -20.15 3.02
N PRO A 60 -8.71 -20.87 4.17
CA PRO A 60 -9.49 -22.08 4.38
C PRO A 60 -11.02 -21.84 4.25
N PRO A 61 -11.82 -22.88 3.97
CA PRO A 61 -13.29 -22.79 4.03
C PRO A 61 -13.77 -22.22 5.38
N GLY A 62 -14.78 -21.35 5.34
CA GLY A 62 -15.30 -20.65 6.52
C GLY A 62 -14.53 -19.39 6.91
N TRP A 63 -13.36 -19.14 6.30
CA TRP A 63 -12.54 -17.96 6.55
C TRP A 63 -12.62 -16.95 5.40
N HIS A 64 -12.41 -15.69 5.77
CA HIS A 64 -12.14 -14.59 4.85
C HIS A 64 -10.68 -14.16 4.96
N LYS A 65 -10.15 -13.61 3.88
CA LYS A 65 -8.81 -13.04 3.85
C LYS A 65 -8.87 -11.63 3.32
N ILE A 66 -8.37 -10.68 4.09
CA ILE A 66 -8.39 -9.26 3.77
C ILE A 66 -6.97 -8.77 3.57
N ASN A 67 -6.65 -8.40 2.35
CA ASN A 67 -5.40 -7.72 2.01
C ASN A 67 -5.61 -6.21 2.15
N PHE A 68 -4.72 -5.53 2.86
CA PHE A 68 -4.75 -4.07 3.01
C PHE A 68 -3.45 -3.45 2.51
N ASP A 69 -3.55 -2.20 2.03
CA ASP A 69 -2.41 -1.40 1.56
C ASP A 69 -2.79 0.09 1.60
N ALA A 70 -1.77 0.96 1.58
CA ALA A 70 -1.98 2.39 1.43
C ALA A 70 -1.21 2.99 0.25
N ALA A 71 -1.83 3.97 -0.42
CA ALA A 71 -1.18 4.81 -1.41
C ALA A 71 -0.99 6.22 -0.86
N VAL A 72 0.26 6.54 -0.49
CA VAL A 72 0.65 7.87 -0.06
C VAL A 72 0.81 8.78 -1.29
N ARG A 73 0.21 9.97 -1.22
CA ARG A 73 0.35 11.07 -2.19
C ARG A 73 0.72 12.35 -1.44
N PRO A 74 1.20 13.41 -2.13
CA PRO A 74 1.67 14.62 -1.46
C PRO A 74 0.69 15.23 -0.44
N ASN A 75 -0.62 15.20 -0.74
CA ASN A 75 -1.63 15.86 0.10
C ASN A 75 -2.70 14.91 0.66
N GLN A 76 -2.59 13.61 0.39
CA GLN A 76 -3.63 12.64 0.71
C GLN A 76 -3.02 11.25 0.85
N VAL A 77 -3.53 10.46 1.79
CA VAL A 77 -3.30 9.01 1.84
C VAL A 77 -4.59 8.32 1.44
N TYR A 78 -4.51 7.34 0.55
CA TYR A 78 -5.63 6.46 0.21
C TYR A 78 -5.42 5.10 0.86
N LEU A 79 -6.45 4.61 1.54
CA LEU A 79 -6.45 3.34 2.25
C LEU A 79 -7.30 2.35 1.47
N ALA A 80 -6.80 1.13 1.32
CA ALA A 80 -7.50 0.08 0.60
C ALA A 80 -7.56 -1.20 1.42
N ALA A 81 -8.69 -1.89 1.30
CA ALA A 81 -8.86 -3.24 1.82
C ALA A 81 -9.68 -4.08 0.83
N ILE A 82 -9.17 -5.26 0.47
CA ILE A 82 -9.84 -6.21 -0.42
C ILE A 82 -10.07 -7.51 0.32
N CYS A 83 -11.34 -7.91 0.46
CA CYS A 83 -11.75 -9.15 1.08
C CYS A 83 -12.00 -10.23 0.03
N ARG A 84 -11.40 -11.40 0.23
CA ARG A 84 -11.59 -12.60 -0.58
C ARG A 84 -12.03 -13.80 0.26
N ASN A 85 -12.90 -14.62 -0.31
CA ASN A 85 -13.34 -15.87 0.31
C ASN A 85 -12.41 -17.05 -0.04
N HIS A 86 -12.72 -18.23 0.50
CA HIS A 86 -11.97 -19.48 0.27
C HIS A 86 -11.89 -19.95 -1.20
N MET A 87 -12.70 -19.39 -2.10
CA MET A 87 -12.63 -19.65 -3.55
C MET A 87 -11.74 -18.62 -4.28
N GLY A 88 -11.11 -17.69 -3.55
CA GLY A 88 -10.33 -16.59 -4.13
C GLY A 88 -11.19 -15.45 -4.70
N ARG A 89 -12.52 -15.51 -4.56
CA ARG A 89 -13.41 -14.48 -5.10
C ARG A 89 -13.44 -13.26 -4.20
N ILE A 90 -13.36 -12.08 -4.77
CA ILE A 90 -13.60 -10.81 -4.07
C ILE A 90 -15.04 -10.81 -3.58
N THR A 91 -15.23 -10.61 -2.28
CA THR A 91 -16.57 -10.47 -1.67
C THR A 91 -16.83 -9.04 -1.21
N HIS A 92 -15.78 -8.31 -0.83
CA HIS A 92 -15.87 -6.91 -0.44
C HIS A 92 -14.63 -6.15 -0.88
N ALA A 93 -14.80 -4.87 -1.14
CA ALA A 93 -13.74 -3.96 -1.48
C ALA A 93 -14.03 -2.62 -0.81
N TRP A 94 -13.07 -2.06 -0.09
CA TRP A 94 -13.24 -0.80 0.61
C TRP A 94 -12.11 0.16 0.29
N LEU A 95 -12.48 1.42 0.08
CA LEU A 95 -11.56 2.54 -0.06
C LEU A 95 -11.85 3.58 1.01
N SER A 96 -10.81 4.23 1.50
CA SER A 96 -10.95 5.44 2.29
C SER A 96 -9.82 6.40 1.94
N ALA A 97 -9.93 7.61 2.44
CA ALA A 97 -8.90 8.62 2.33
C ALA A 97 -8.68 9.26 3.70
N ASP A 98 -7.42 9.51 4.03
CA ASP A 98 -7.02 10.17 5.26
C ASP A 98 -5.98 11.26 4.93
N SER A 99 -5.71 12.14 5.90
CA SER A 99 -4.71 13.18 5.73
C SER A 99 -3.31 12.59 5.52
N HIS A 100 -2.39 13.46 5.10
CA HIS A 100 -1.00 13.07 4.88
C HIS A 100 -0.37 12.47 6.15
N GLY A 101 0.34 11.35 5.98
CA GLY A 101 1.16 10.70 6.99
C GLY A 101 2.33 9.98 6.32
N ASP A 102 3.32 9.57 7.11
CA ASP A 102 4.42 8.76 6.60
C ASP A 102 3.95 7.35 6.17
N SER A 103 4.82 6.63 5.45
CA SER A 103 4.48 5.30 4.94
C SER A 103 4.07 4.32 6.05
N LEU A 104 4.76 4.35 7.19
CA LEU A 104 4.48 3.43 8.29
C LEU A 104 3.10 3.70 8.91
N TRP A 105 2.77 4.97 9.11
CA TRP A 105 1.47 5.42 9.58
C TRP A 105 0.36 5.06 8.60
N ALA A 106 0.60 5.26 7.30
CA ALA A 106 -0.37 4.95 6.25
C ALA A 106 -0.72 3.45 6.21
N GLU A 107 0.29 2.58 6.31
CA GLU A 107 0.09 1.13 6.39
C GLU A 107 -0.67 0.71 7.65
N ALA A 108 -0.33 1.30 8.81
CA ALA A 108 -1.06 1.05 10.05
C ALA A 108 -2.52 1.51 9.96
N LYS A 109 -2.78 2.66 9.34
CA LYS A 109 -4.13 3.16 9.07
C LYS A 109 -4.90 2.27 8.12
N ALA A 110 -4.27 1.71 7.09
CA ALA A 110 -4.90 0.74 6.20
C ALA A 110 -5.29 -0.54 6.95
N ALA A 111 -4.44 -1.02 7.86
CA ALA A 111 -4.77 -2.15 8.74
C ALA A 111 -5.99 -1.85 9.63
N LEU A 112 -6.00 -0.69 10.31
CA LEU A 112 -7.14 -0.27 11.13
C LEU A 112 -8.42 -0.16 10.30
N PHE A 113 -8.33 0.47 9.13
CA PHE A 113 -9.44 0.61 8.20
C PHE A 113 -10.00 -0.76 7.76
N ALA A 114 -9.13 -1.71 7.45
CA ALA A 114 -9.53 -3.07 7.09
C ALA A 114 -10.28 -3.77 8.23
N VAL A 115 -9.76 -3.69 9.45
CA VAL A 115 -10.37 -4.31 10.65
C VAL A 115 -11.73 -3.69 10.96
N SER A 116 -11.83 -2.35 10.95
CA SER A 116 -13.11 -1.67 11.17
C SER A 116 -14.14 -2.00 10.09
N SER A 117 -13.72 -2.06 8.82
CA SER A 117 -14.62 -2.37 7.70
C SER A 117 -15.15 -3.80 7.76
N ALA A 118 -14.31 -4.74 8.19
CA ALA A 118 -14.68 -6.13 8.38
C ALA A 118 -15.74 -6.30 9.49
N LEU A 119 -15.54 -5.65 10.65
CA LEU A 119 -16.52 -5.64 11.74
C LEU A 119 -17.85 -5.04 11.30
N ALA A 120 -17.81 -3.89 10.64
CA ALA A 120 -19.01 -3.23 10.13
C ALA A 120 -19.80 -4.10 9.13
N SER A 121 -19.12 -5.04 8.47
CA SER A 121 -19.71 -5.97 7.52
C SER A 121 -20.11 -7.31 8.14
N GLY A 122 -19.96 -7.48 9.47
CA GLY A 122 -20.33 -8.71 10.18
C GLY A 122 -19.44 -9.91 9.85
N LEU A 123 -18.21 -9.68 9.39
CA LEU A 123 -17.24 -10.75 9.14
C LEU A 123 -16.56 -11.13 10.46
N ASP A 124 -16.32 -12.44 10.67
CA ASP A 124 -15.92 -12.95 11.99
C ASP A 124 -14.62 -13.79 11.97
N SER A 125 -14.50 -14.76 11.06
CA SER A 125 -13.28 -15.57 10.90
C SER A 125 -12.40 -15.01 9.79
N ILE A 126 -11.31 -14.32 10.14
CA ILE A 126 -10.55 -13.47 9.20
C ILE A 126 -9.02 -13.61 9.36
N ILE A 127 -8.34 -13.61 8.21
CA ILE A 127 -6.90 -13.42 8.08
C ILE A 127 -6.65 -12.03 7.47
N PHE A 128 -6.02 -11.12 8.20
CA PHE A 128 -5.58 -9.83 7.68
C PHE A 128 -4.13 -9.93 7.18
N GLU A 129 -3.90 -9.52 5.94
CA GLU A 129 -2.60 -9.55 5.28
C GLU A 129 -2.16 -8.15 4.86
N GLY A 130 -0.92 -7.81 5.16
CA GLY A 130 -0.26 -6.59 4.70
C GLY A 130 1.23 -6.81 4.48
N ASP A 131 1.87 -5.91 3.76
CA ASP A 131 3.30 -6.00 3.39
C ASP A 131 4.22 -5.15 4.27
N SER A 132 3.66 -4.36 5.19
CA SER A 132 4.44 -3.71 6.23
C SER A 132 4.73 -4.68 7.38
N LEU A 133 5.89 -5.31 7.30
CA LEU A 133 6.39 -6.18 8.36
C LEU A 133 6.35 -5.51 9.74
N GLN A 134 6.67 -4.21 9.81
CA GLN A 134 6.72 -3.49 11.08
C GLN A 134 5.32 -3.35 11.70
N VAL A 135 4.29 -3.10 10.88
CA VAL A 135 2.88 -3.08 11.31
C VAL A 135 2.45 -4.48 11.75
N ILE A 136 2.68 -5.50 10.91
CA ILE A 136 2.26 -6.87 11.22
C ILE A 136 2.96 -7.40 12.49
N SER A 137 4.26 -7.16 12.64
CA SER A 137 5.01 -7.60 13.82
C SER A 137 4.48 -6.94 15.10
N SER A 138 4.06 -5.68 15.02
CA SER A 138 3.43 -4.96 16.14
C SER A 138 2.04 -5.51 16.49
N LEU A 139 1.32 -6.08 15.52
CA LEU A 139 0.02 -6.72 15.71
C LEU A 139 0.11 -8.15 16.23
N GLN A 140 1.21 -8.85 15.93
CA GLN A 140 1.43 -10.23 16.35
C GLN A 140 2.10 -10.34 17.74
N ASN A 141 3.01 -9.43 18.07
CA ASN A 141 3.87 -9.56 19.25
C ASN A 141 3.58 -8.49 20.30
N SER A 142 2.84 -8.86 21.34
CA SER A 142 2.58 -7.99 22.51
C SER A 142 3.84 -7.64 23.32
N ALA A 143 4.93 -8.38 23.16
CA ALA A 143 6.20 -8.14 23.84
C ALA A 143 7.03 -6.99 23.22
N THR A 144 6.74 -6.61 21.97
CA THR A 144 7.47 -5.53 21.28
C THR A 144 6.62 -4.27 21.31
N SER A 145 7.13 -3.20 21.93
CA SER A 145 6.45 -1.91 21.87
C SER A 145 6.40 -1.42 20.42
N PRO A 146 5.21 -1.09 19.87
CA PRO A 146 5.12 -0.54 18.53
C PRO A 146 5.92 0.75 18.41
N HIS A 147 6.32 1.10 17.19
CA HIS A 147 6.88 2.41 16.93
C HIS A 147 5.90 3.49 17.40
N TRP A 148 6.40 4.53 18.08
CA TRP A 148 5.57 5.52 18.76
C TRP A 148 4.54 6.18 17.84
N SER A 149 4.86 6.36 16.55
CA SER A 149 3.97 7.00 15.57
C SER A 149 2.73 6.17 15.21
N ILE A 150 2.74 4.85 15.47
CA ILE A 150 1.62 3.94 15.19
C ILE A 150 1.04 3.29 16.45
N SER A 151 1.62 3.52 17.62
CA SER A 151 1.24 2.85 18.87
C SER A 151 -0.27 2.94 19.17
N ASN A 152 -0.86 4.13 19.03
CA ASN A 152 -2.30 4.31 19.24
C ASN A 152 -3.15 3.53 18.22
N ILE A 153 -2.72 3.51 16.95
CA ILE A 153 -3.41 2.78 15.89
C ILE A 153 -3.37 1.26 16.17
N ILE A 154 -2.21 0.75 16.61
CA ILE A 154 -2.06 -0.66 16.99
C ILE A 154 -2.95 -1.00 18.19
N ASN A 155 -3.02 -0.11 19.19
CA ASN A 155 -3.93 -0.30 20.32
C ASN A 155 -5.40 -0.34 19.89
N ASP A 156 -5.83 0.57 19.01
CA ASP A 156 -7.20 0.58 18.49
C ASP A 156 -7.51 -0.72 17.72
N ILE A 157 -6.58 -1.20 16.89
CA ILE A 157 -6.72 -2.48 16.19
C ILE A 157 -6.88 -3.62 17.19
N ASN A 158 -6.04 -3.68 18.23
CA ASN A 158 -6.10 -4.73 19.24
C ASN A 158 -7.42 -4.75 20.00
N VAL A 159 -8.00 -3.58 20.31
CA VAL A 159 -9.33 -3.48 20.93
C VAL A 159 -10.41 -4.01 19.99
N LEU A 160 -10.40 -3.61 18.71
CA LEU A 160 -11.35 -4.10 17.72
C LEU A 160 -11.20 -5.61 17.47
N ALA A 161 -9.98 -6.12 17.49
CA ALA A 161 -9.66 -7.53 17.28
C ALA A 161 -10.36 -8.46 18.29
N LEU A 162 -10.70 -7.96 19.49
CA LEU A 162 -11.43 -8.71 20.51
C LEU A 162 -12.88 -9.04 20.12
N SER A 163 -13.42 -8.40 19.07
CA SER A 163 -14.79 -8.61 18.60
C SER A 163 -14.92 -9.75 17.58
N PHE A 164 -13.80 -10.36 17.16
CA PHE A 164 -13.78 -11.49 16.22
C PHE A 164 -13.61 -12.81 16.97
N SER A 165 -14.33 -13.85 16.57
CA SER A 165 -14.11 -15.21 17.10
C SER A 165 -12.75 -15.78 16.70
N CYS A 166 -12.28 -15.45 15.49
CA CYS A 166 -11.06 -16.01 14.91
C CYS A 166 -10.37 -14.96 14.05
N ILE A 167 -9.24 -14.44 14.53
CA ILE A 167 -8.46 -13.43 13.82
C ILE A 167 -6.98 -13.83 13.74
N SER A 168 -6.35 -13.52 12.61
CA SER A 168 -4.89 -13.57 12.48
C SER A 168 -4.39 -12.41 11.64
N PHE A 169 -3.20 -11.94 11.95
CA PHE A 169 -2.45 -10.98 11.14
C PHE A 169 -1.27 -11.72 10.50
N SER A 170 -0.99 -11.48 9.22
CA SER A 170 0.07 -12.16 8.50
C SER A 170 0.80 -11.20 7.57
N HIS A 171 2.13 -11.30 7.56
CA HIS A 171 2.97 -10.51 6.68
C HIS A 171 3.10 -11.24 5.36
N VAL A 172 2.88 -10.52 4.26
CA VAL A 172 3.05 -11.03 2.91
C VAL A 172 4.03 -10.16 2.15
N LEU A 173 4.75 -10.75 1.18
CA LEU A 173 5.56 -9.94 0.28
C LEU A 173 4.66 -9.09 -0.60
N ARG A 174 5.23 -7.97 -1.06
CA ARG A 174 4.53 -6.93 -1.80
C ARG A 174 3.71 -7.44 -2.99
N ALA A 175 4.23 -8.45 -3.66
CA ALA A 175 3.62 -9.00 -4.85
C ALA A 175 2.53 -10.05 -4.58
N ALA A 176 2.45 -10.61 -3.37
CA ALA A 176 1.25 -11.28 -2.88
C ALA A 176 0.18 -10.28 -2.40
N ASN A 177 0.52 -9.00 -2.32
CA ASN A 177 -0.37 -7.88 -1.95
C ASN A 177 -0.75 -6.98 -3.15
N THR A 178 -0.42 -7.36 -4.39
CA THR A 178 -0.53 -6.50 -5.58
C THR A 178 -1.95 -5.99 -5.83
N LEU A 179 -2.97 -6.81 -5.54
CA LEU A 179 -4.37 -6.43 -5.69
C LEU A 179 -4.76 -5.27 -4.76
N ALA A 180 -4.47 -5.37 -3.46
CA ALA A 180 -4.75 -4.29 -2.50
C ALA A 180 -3.98 -3.02 -2.86
N HIS A 181 -2.72 -3.17 -3.27
CA HIS A 181 -1.92 -2.04 -3.70
C HIS A 181 -2.45 -1.33 -4.95
N SER A 182 -2.76 -2.10 -5.98
CA SER A 182 -3.32 -1.53 -7.21
C SER A 182 -4.65 -0.84 -6.92
N PHE A 183 -5.42 -1.37 -5.97
CA PHE A 183 -6.67 -0.77 -5.51
C PHE A 183 -6.44 0.55 -4.76
N ALA A 184 -5.45 0.61 -3.86
CA ALA A 184 -5.05 1.87 -3.20
C ALA A 184 -4.56 2.91 -4.21
N ALA A 185 -3.75 2.50 -5.18
CA ALA A 185 -3.23 3.37 -6.23
C ALA A 185 -4.33 3.88 -7.18
N TRP A 186 -5.39 3.10 -7.38
CA TRP A 186 -6.55 3.46 -8.19
C TRP A 186 -7.55 4.37 -7.44
N ALA A 187 -7.55 4.36 -6.11
CA ALA A 187 -8.50 5.11 -5.28
C ALA A 187 -8.71 6.60 -5.64
N PRO A 188 -7.69 7.39 -6.05
CA PRO A 188 -7.88 8.77 -6.48
C PRO A 188 -8.81 8.95 -7.70
N PHE A 189 -8.97 7.89 -8.49
CA PHE A 189 -9.82 7.88 -9.69
C PHE A 189 -11.21 7.28 -9.43
N CYS A 190 -11.46 6.80 -8.21
CA CYS A 190 -12.76 6.30 -7.81
C CYS A 190 -13.70 7.46 -7.46
N SER A 191 -14.95 7.40 -7.93
CA SER A 191 -15.95 8.45 -7.66
C SER A 191 -16.54 8.40 -6.24
N GLY A 192 -16.13 7.45 -5.39
CA GLY A 192 -16.62 7.30 -4.03
C GLY A 192 -15.64 6.59 -3.10
N LEU A 193 -15.85 6.77 -1.79
CA LEU A 193 -15.15 6.09 -0.71
C LEU A 193 -16.15 5.25 0.09
N GLY A 194 -15.65 4.33 0.92
CA GLY A 194 -16.42 3.33 1.64
C GLY A 194 -16.43 1.98 0.91
N ALA A 195 -17.56 1.28 0.94
CA ALA A 195 -17.74 0.04 0.21
C ALA A 195 -17.89 0.30 -1.29
N ILE A 196 -16.99 -0.29 -2.08
CA ILE A 196 -16.95 -0.15 -3.54
C ILE A 196 -17.63 -1.38 -4.17
N PRO A 197 -18.64 -1.19 -5.04
CA PRO A 197 -19.20 -2.31 -5.79
C PRO A 197 -18.12 -3.02 -6.62
N ILE A 198 -18.08 -4.35 -6.56
CA ILE A 198 -17.05 -5.14 -7.26
C ILE A 198 -17.10 -4.88 -8.79
N SER A 199 -18.29 -4.67 -9.35
CA SER A 199 -18.50 -4.31 -10.76
C SER A 199 -17.88 -2.97 -11.16
N SER A 200 -17.57 -2.11 -10.19
CA SER A 200 -16.94 -0.80 -10.42
C SER A 200 -15.42 -0.84 -10.34
N ILE A 201 -14.83 -1.97 -9.93
CA ILE A 201 -13.37 -2.13 -9.85
C ILE A 201 -12.83 -2.40 -11.25
N PRO A 202 -11.84 -1.62 -11.74
CA PRO A 202 -11.29 -1.82 -13.07
C PRO A 202 -10.65 -3.20 -13.22
N ALA A 203 -10.76 -3.79 -14.43
CA ALA A 203 -10.18 -5.10 -14.72
C ALA A 203 -8.67 -5.16 -14.41
N HIS A 204 -7.90 -4.13 -14.74
CA HIS A 204 -6.46 -4.12 -14.46
C HIS A 204 -6.12 -4.17 -12.96
N VAL A 205 -7.02 -3.69 -12.09
CA VAL A 205 -6.87 -3.85 -10.64
C VAL A 205 -7.21 -5.27 -10.22
N VAL A 206 -8.37 -5.78 -10.64
CA VAL A 206 -8.83 -7.15 -10.30
C VAL A 206 -7.84 -8.22 -10.77
N GLN A 207 -7.12 -7.98 -11.86
CA GLN A 207 -6.18 -8.91 -12.46
C GLN A 207 -4.73 -8.71 -11.98
N ALA A 208 -4.49 -7.77 -11.05
CA ALA A 208 -3.14 -7.34 -10.71
C ALA A 208 -2.25 -8.45 -10.09
N ASP A 209 -2.86 -9.46 -9.47
CA ASP A 209 -2.16 -10.60 -8.86
C ASP A 209 -2.30 -11.90 -9.68
N MET A 210 -2.82 -11.84 -10.92
CA MET A 210 -2.90 -12.98 -11.83
C MET A 210 -1.64 -13.17 -12.70
N VAL A 211 -0.55 -12.49 -12.36
CA VAL A 211 0.76 -12.67 -12.99
C VAL A 211 1.32 -14.02 -12.53
N ASP A 212 1.06 -15.07 -13.32
CA ASP A 212 1.75 -16.38 -13.43
C ASP A 212 0.81 -17.52 -13.90
N GLY A 213 -0.42 -17.24 -14.34
CA GLY A 213 -1.28 -18.27 -14.94
C GLY A 213 -1.85 -19.30 -13.97
N ILE A 214 -1.79 -19.03 -12.65
CA ILE A 214 -2.42 -19.82 -11.57
C ILE A 214 -3.44 -18.96 -10.79
N GLY A 215 -4.02 -17.96 -11.46
CA GLY A 215 -5.15 -17.20 -10.92
C GLY A 215 -6.47 -17.95 -11.14
N PRO A 216 -7.45 -17.90 -10.22
CA PRO A 216 -8.79 -18.41 -10.49
C PRO A 216 -9.37 -17.66 -11.70
N LEU A 217 -9.98 -18.43 -12.63
CA LEU A 217 -10.55 -17.91 -13.87
C LEU A 217 -11.46 -16.69 -13.59
N PRO A 218 -11.38 -15.64 -14.41
CA PRO A 218 -12.25 -14.48 -14.25
C PRO A 218 -13.72 -14.92 -14.30
N PRO A 219 -14.61 -14.29 -13.52
CA PRO A 219 -16.03 -14.58 -13.59
C PRO A 219 -16.53 -14.29 -15.01
N SER A 220 -17.19 -15.28 -15.61
CA SER A 220 -17.97 -15.10 -16.83
C SER A 220 -19.13 -14.16 -16.50
N PHE A 221 -19.15 -12.98 -17.11
CA PHE A 221 -20.35 -12.15 -17.11
C PHE A 221 -21.37 -12.79 -18.05
N SER A 222 -22.46 -13.31 -17.48
CA SER A 222 -23.70 -13.67 -18.19
C SER A 222 -24.70 -12.54 -18.05
#